data_AF-A0A917N6M4-F1
#
_entry.id   AF-A0A917N6M4-F1
#
_cell.length_a   1.000
_cell.length_b   1.000
_cell.length_c   1.000
_cell.angle_alpha   90.00
_cell.angle_beta   90.00
_cell.angle_gamma   90.00
#
_symmetry.space_group_name_H-M   'P 1'
#
loop_
_entity.id
_entity.type
_entity.pdbx_description
1 polymer ?
#
loop_
_entity_poly.entity_id
_entity_poly.type
_entity_poly.pdbx_seq_one_letter_code
_entity_poly.pdbx_strand_id
1 'polypeptide(L)'
;MSHPFGRGRVDEEELSNRPDFALVGVIRMPGTVISPVRSIIKRIIGALLALTAAVFIVYAGRDGYRDTAGGELDLLDAFYYATVSLSTTGYGDITPVSPHARLVNVLIITPLRVLFLIVLVGTTLEVLTERSRQAFRIQRWRSKVRDHVVVIGYGTKGRSAVTSLLGDGADAGRIVVVDTDQRALEAASAQGLVTVNGSGTRSDVLRVAGVPRARAIVVAPARDDTAVLVTLTARELAPKAQIVAAVREAENVHLLRQSGADSVVVSSETAGRLLGMATSTPSVVEMFEDLLTPDVGLAIAEREVEPQEVGGSPRHLSDIVLGVVREGKLYRVDAPEADAIESGDRLLYVKKVTPAEP
;
A
#
# COMPACT_ATOMS: atom_id res chain seq x y z
N MET A 1 -46.22 -11.69 -36.44
CA MET A 1 -45.92 -12.26 -35.10
C MET A 1 -44.45 -12.61 -35.03
N SER A 2 -43.63 -11.74 -34.43
CA SER A 2 -42.32 -12.11 -33.84
C SER A 2 -41.62 -10.86 -33.33
N HIS A 3 -41.75 -10.60 -32.03
CA HIS A 3 -40.87 -9.70 -31.27
C HIS A 3 -39.48 -10.34 -31.14
N PRO A 4 -38.38 -9.57 -31.23
CA PRO A 4 -37.14 -9.95 -30.57
C PRO A 4 -36.93 -9.09 -29.32
N PHE A 5 -36.93 -9.80 -28.19
CA PHE A 5 -36.23 -9.58 -26.94
C PHE A 5 -35.37 -8.31 -26.81
N GLY A 6 -35.86 -7.34 -26.06
CA GLY A 6 -35.01 -6.49 -25.22
C GLY A 6 -34.68 -7.23 -23.93
N ARG A 7 -33.45 -7.74 -23.79
CA ARG A 7 -32.88 -8.07 -22.49
C ARG A 7 -31.89 -6.97 -22.12
N GLY A 8 -32.20 -6.30 -21.02
CA GLY A 8 -31.51 -5.13 -20.51
C GLY A 8 -30.01 -5.37 -20.32
N ARG A 9 -29.27 -4.43 -20.89
CA ARG A 9 -27.89 -4.09 -20.56
C ARG A 9 -27.86 -3.76 -19.07
N VAL A 10 -27.27 -4.62 -18.25
CA VAL A 10 -27.00 -4.30 -16.84
C VAL A 10 -25.70 -3.51 -16.83
N ASP A 11 -25.75 -2.34 -16.21
CA ASP A 11 -24.73 -1.30 -16.16
C ASP A 11 -23.36 -1.79 -15.65
N GLU A 12 -22.43 -2.06 -16.56
CA GLU A 12 -21.00 -2.05 -16.27
C GLU A 12 -20.42 -0.65 -16.54
N GLU A 13 -20.71 0.31 -15.66
CA GLU A 13 -20.00 1.59 -15.65
C GLU A 13 -18.50 1.34 -15.46
N GLU A 14 -17.68 1.74 -16.45
CA GLU A 14 -16.21 1.67 -16.42
C GLU A 14 -15.66 2.21 -15.10
N LEU A 15 -14.83 1.42 -14.42
CA LEU A 15 -14.24 1.80 -13.13
C LEU A 15 -13.48 3.14 -13.18
N SER A 16 -12.92 3.51 -14.34
CA SER A 16 -12.20 4.77 -14.54
C SER A 16 -13.07 6.01 -14.38
N ASN A 17 -14.36 5.90 -14.74
CA ASN A 17 -15.32 7.01 -14.75
C ASN A 17 -16.11 7.08 -13.43
N ARG A 18 -15.93 6.09 -12.55
CA ARG A 18 -16.59 6.09 -11.25
C ARG A 18 -16.01 7.17 -10.33
N PRO A 19 -16.86 7.79 -9.51
CA PRO A 19 -16.40 8.75 -8.52
C PRO A 19 -15.52 8.09 -7.46
N ASP A 20 -14.59 8.84 -6.87
CA ASP A 20 -13.53 8.28 -6.00
C ASP A 20 -14.07 7.53 -4.78
N PHE A 21 -15.27 7.88 -4.28
CA PHE A 21 -15.91 7.15 -3.19
C PHE A 21 -16.32 5.72 -3.57
N ALA A 22 -16.60 5.46 -4.85
CA ALA A 22 -16.93 4.14 -5.38
C ALA A 22 -15.68 3.28 -5.64
N LEU A 23 -14.48 3.90 -5.59
CA LEU A 23 -13.19 3.20 -5.63
C LEU A 23 -12.71 2.76 -4.24
N VAL A 24 -13.40 3.17 -3.17
CA VAL A 24 -13.13 2.67 -1.81
C VAL A 24 -13.46 1.17 -1.77
N GLY A 25 -12.41 0.34 -1.66
CA GLY A 25 -12.50 -1.12 -1.74
C GLY A 25 -11.88 -1.70 -3.03
N VAL A 26 -11.75 -0.89 -4.08
CA VAL A 26 -10.97 -1.20 -5.28
C VAL A 26 -9.53 -0.72 -5.10
N ILE A 27 -9.32 0.56 -4.77
CA ILE A 27 -8.02 1.09 -4.37
C ILE A 27 -7.91 1.02 -2.85
N ARG A 28 -6.81 0.49 -2.34
CA ARG A 28 -6.44 0.59 -0.93
C ARG A 28 -5.15 1.38 -0.81
N MET A 29 -5.22 2.48 -0.05
CA MET A 29 -4.07 3.29 0.29
C MET A 29 -3.33 2.67 1.49
N PRO A 30 -1.99 2.69 1.50
CA PRO A 30 -1.22 2.27 2.66
C PRO A 30 -1.59 3.16 3.85
N GLY A 31 -1.84 2.53 4.99
CA GLY A 31 -2.23 3.23 6.20
C GLY A 31 -1.99 2.35 7.41
N THR A 32 -1.56 2.96 8.50
CA THR A 32 -1.53 2.31 9.81
C THR A 32 -2.96 1.92 10.16
N VAL A 33 -3.24 0.62 10.17
CA VAL A 33 -4.52 0.08 10.65
C VAL A 33 -4.58 0.42 12.15
N ILE A 34 -5.19 1.55 12.50
CA ILE A 34 -5.50 1.83 13.90
C ILE A 34 -6.53 0.77 14.29
N SER A 35 -6.13 -0.20 15.11
CA SER A 35 -6.99 -1.30 15.54
C SER A 35 -8.35 -0.74 16.02
N PRO A 36 -9.47 -1.07 15.34
CA PRO A 36 -10.80 -0.59 15.73
C PRO A 36 -11.08 -0.88 17.20
N VAL A 37 -10.60 -2.01 17.70
CA VAL A 37 -10.71 -2.46 19.10
C VAL A 37 -9.99 -1.50 20.06
N ARG A 38 -8.76 -1.05 19.74
CA ARG A 38 -8.03 -0.10 20.60
C ARG A 38 -8.73 1.27 20.67
N SER A 39 -9.35 1.69 19.57
CA SER A 39 -10.14 2.92 19.54
C SER A 39 -11.40 2.80 20.39
N ILE A 40 -12.11 1.67 20.31
CA ILE A 40 -13.29 1.37 21.14
C ILE A 40 -12.92 1.32 22.62
N ILE A 41 -11.83 0.61 22.99
CA ILE A 41 -11.38 0.50 24.39
C ILE A 41 -11.05 1.88 24.99
N LYS A 42 -10.28 2.72 24.28
CA LYS A 42 -9.95 4.07 24.76
C LYS A 42 -11.20 4.93 25.02
N ARG A 43 -12.26 4.74 24.23
CA ARG A 43 -13.54 5.45 24.40
C ARG A 43 -14.35 4.94 25.57
N ILE A 44 -14.46 3.63 25.73
CA ILE A 44 -15.14 3.03 26.88
C ILE A 44 -14.46 3.52 28.16
N ILE A 45 -13.13 3.54 28.18
CA ILE A 45 -12.35 4.11 29.29
C ILE A 45 -12.69 5.59 29.49
N GLY A 46 -12.69 6.41 28.43
CA GLY A 46 -13.04 7.84 28.54
C GLY A 46 -14.46 8.11 29.03
N ALA A 47 -15.46 7.36 28.55
CA ALA A 47 -16.85 7.47 28.98
C ALA A 47 -17.02 7.01 30.44
N LEU A 48 -16.36 5.92 30.82
CA LEU A 48 -16.37 5.43 32.19
C LEU A 48 -15.70 6.42 33.14
N LEU A 49 -14.56 7.02 32.75
CA LEU A 49 -13.89 8.06 33.53
C LEU A 49 -14.78 9.30 33.70
N ALA A 50 -15.46 9.74 32.65
CA ALA A 50 -16.39 10.87 32.73
C ALA A 50 -17.58 10.55 33.65
N LEU A 51 -18.15 9.35 33.56
CA LEU A 51 -19.20 8.90 34.45
C LEU A 51 -18.72 8.84 35.90
N THR A 52 -17.60 8.17 36.17
CA THR A 52 -17.03 8.07 37.53
C THR A 52 -16.72 9.44 38.12
N ALA A 53 -16.19 10.38 37.32
CA ALA A 53 -15.96 11.75 37.76
C ALA A 53 -17.27 12.45 38.14
N ALA A 54 -18.32 12.33 37.32
CA ALA A 54 -19.64 12.90 37.62
C ALA A 54 -20.24 12.32 38.90
N VAL A 55 -20.17 10.99 39.07
CA VAL A 55 -20.66 10.30 40.28
C VAL A 55 -19.93 10.80 41.52
N PHE A 56 -18.60 10.91 41.45
CA PHE A 56 -17.81 11.42 42.57
C PHE A 56 -18.18 12.87 42.93
N ILE A 57 -18.33 13.74 41.94
CA ILE A 57 -18.71 15.15 42.14
C ILE A 57 -20.10 15.26 42.77
N VAL A 58 -21.07 14.48 42.29
CA VAL A 58 -22.45 14.48 42.80
C VAL A 58 -22.49 13.92 44.21
N TYR A 59 -21.80 12.82 44.47
CA TYR A 59 -21.72 12.20 45.80
C TYR A 59 -21.06 13.13 46.83
N ALA A 60 -19.96 13.79 46.46
CA ALA A 60 -19.29 14.76 47.33
C ALA A 60 -20.16 16.00 47.62
N GLY A 61 -21.07 16.37 46.72
CA GLY A 61 -21.98 17.50 46.86
C GLY A 61 -23.42 17.12 47.24
N ARG A 62 -23.65 15.89 47.71
CA ARG A 62 -24.99 15.28 47.85
C ARG A 62 -25.99 16.07 48.70
N ASP A 63 -25.51 16.80 49.71
CA ASP A 63 -26.35 17.62 50.60
C ASP A 63 -27.06 18.75 49.85
N GLY A 64 -26.57 19.10 48.65
CA GLY A 64 -27.16 20.10 47.77
C GLY A 64 -28.24 19.56 46.82
N TYR A 65 -28.51 18.27 46.83
CA TYR A 65 -29.48 17.59 45.98
C TYR A 65 -30.65 17.07 46.81
N ARG A 66 -31.81 16.91 46.16
CA ARG A 66 -32.96 16.24 46.76
C ARG A 66 -33.60 15.29 45.78
N ASP A 67 -33.95 14.13 46.30
CA ASP A 67 -34.90 13.21 45.68
C ASP A 67 -36.32 13.65 46.05
N THR A 68 -37.23 13.52 45.08
CA THR A 68 -38.67 13.74 45.24
C THR A 68 -39.28 12.81 46.31
N ALA A 69 -38.69 11.64 46.57
CA ALA A 69 -39.10 10.73 47.63
C ALA A 69 -38.70 11.17 49.05
N GLY A 70 -37.91 12.25 49.21
CA GLY A 70 -37.63 12.87 50.51
C GLY A 70 -36.44 12.31 51.30
N GLY A 71 -35.50 11.63 50.64
CA GLY A 71 -34.29 11.07 51.26
C GLY A 71 -32.98 11.83 50.95
N GLU A 72 -31.95 11.57 51.74
CA GLU A 72 -30.56 11.89 51.39
C GLU A 72 -30.08 10.97 50.26
N LEU A 73 -29.22 11.48 49.37
CA LEU A 73 -28.71 10.69 48.25
C LEU A 73 -27.65 9.69 48.74
N ASP A 74 -27.86 8.41 48.44
CA ASP A 74 -26.83 7.38 48.56
C ASP A 74 -25.93 7.33 47.30
N LEU A 75 -24.87 6.52 47.35
CA LEU A 75 -23.95 6.32 46.22
C LEU A 75 -24.69 5.84 44.96
N LEU A 76 -25.71 4.99 45.14
CA LEU A 76 -26.53 4.51 44.03
C LEU A 76 -27.33 5.66 43.38
N ASP A 77 -27.86 6.59 44.17
CA ASP A 77 -28.62 7.74 43.69
C ASP A 77 -27.71 8.73 42.94
N ALA A 78 -26.48 8.93 43.43
CA ALA A 78 -25.47 9.71 42.73
C ALA A 78 -25.08 9.07 41.37
N PHE A 79 -24.97 7.74 41.33
CA PHE A 79 -24.72 6.99 40.11
C PHE A 79 -25.87 7.11 39.10
N TYR A 80 -27.09 6.96 39.59
CA TYR A 80 -28.30 7.12 38.80
C TYR A 80 -28.44 8.54 38.24
N TYR A 81 -28.32 9.57 39.08
CA TYR A 81 -28.37 10.98 38.67
C TYR A 81 -27.31 11.32 37.63
N ALA A 82 -26.06 10.90 37.86
CA ALA A 82 -24.96 11.15 36.92
C ALA A 82 -25.22 10.49 35.56
N THR A 83 -25.69 9.24 35.56
CA THR A 83 -26.02 8.50 34.32
C THR A 83 -27.12 9.22 33.55
N VAL A 84 -28.24 9.53 34.20
CA VAL A 84 -29.42 10.20 33.61
C VAL A 84 -29.11 11.61 33.12
N SER A 85 -28.23 12.32 33.82
CA SER A 85 -27.80 13.68 33.47
C SER A 85 -26.82 13.70 32.31
N LEU A 86 -25.80 12.83 32.33
CA LEU A 86 -24.80 12.71 31.26
C LEU A 86 -25.41 12.14 29.97
N SER A 87 -26.37 11.21 30.07
CA SER A 87 -27.12 10.68 28.92
C SER A 87 -28.11 11.69 28.33
N THR A 88 -28.28 12.86 28.94
CA THR A 88 -29.26 13.90 28.58
C THR A 88 -30.73 13.44 28.69
N THR A 89 -31.01 12.37 29.44
CA THR A 89 -32.37 11.89 29.66
C THR A 89 -33.14 12.81 30.61
N GLY A 90 -32.51 13.17 31.75
CA GLY A 90 -33.01 14.20 32.66
C GLY A 90 -34.43 13.99 33.18
N TYR A 91 -34.72 12.85 33.83
CA TYR A 91 -36.06 12.56 34.37
C TYR A 91 -36.58 13.60 35.38
N GLY A 92 -35.69 14.29 36.08
CA GLY A 92 -36.03 15.39 37.00
C GLY A 92 -36.54 14.93 38.38
N ASP A 93 -36.40 13.65 38.68
CA ASP A 93 -36.68 13.01 39.96
C ASP A 93 -35.66 13.36 41.06
N ILE A 94 -34.39 13.49 40.68
CA ILE A 94 -33.31 14.04 41.52
C ILE A 94 -32.86 15.38 40.96
N THR A 95 -32.87 16.43 41.80
CA THR A 95 -32.52 17.79 41.34
C THR A 95 -31.61 18.55 42.32
N PRO A 96 -30.73 19.44 41.81
CA PRO A 96 -29.93 20.33 42.65
C PRO A 96 -30.80 21.45 43.22
N VAL A 97 -30.99 21.45 44.53
CA VAL A 97 -31.79 22.44 45.24
C VAL A 97 -30.96 23.59 45.80
N SER A 98 -29.68 23.36 46.11
CA SER A 98 -28.80 24.40 46.64
C SER A 98 -28.17 25.26 45.54
N PRO A 99 -27.91 26.57 45.78
CA PRO A 99 -27.21 27.44 44.82
C PRO A 99 -25.84 26.89 44.41
N HIS A 100 -25.12 26.28 45.33
CA HIS A 100 -23.82 25.65 45.07
C HIS A 100 -23.93 24.44 44.14
N ALA A 101 -24.88 23.52 44.39
CA ALA A 101 -25.08 22.35 43.54
C ALA A 101 -25.52 22.73 42.12
N ARG A 102 -26.33 23.80 41.99
CA ARG A 102 -26.69 24.36 40.67
C ARG A 102 -25.48 24.90 39.93
N LEU A 103 -24.59 25.63 40.61
CA LEU A 103 -23.37 26.16 40.01
C LEU A 103 -22.43 25.04 39.53
N VAL A 104 -22.25 23.99 40.34
CA VAL A 104 -21.47 22.79 39.96
C VAL A 104 -22.06 22.11 38.74
N ASN A 105 -23.39 22.02 38.65
CA ASN A 105 -24.05 21.43 37.49
C ASN A 105 -23.82 22.22 36.20
N VAL A 106 -23.87 23.55 36.29
CA VAL A 106 -23.63 24.44 35.14
C VAL A 106 -22.17 24.42 34.71
N LEU A 107 -21.23 24.52 35.66
CA LEU A 107 -19.81 24.69 35.34
C LEU A 107 -19.07 23.37 35.11
N ILE A 108 -19.52 22.25 35.67
CA ILE A 108 -18.78 20.99 35.66
C ILE A 108 -19.59 19.86 35.01
N ILE A 109 -20.81 19.59 35.48
CA ILE A 109 -21.62 18.48 34.93
C ILE A 109 -22.03 18.77 33.49
N THR A 110 -22.33 20.02 33.13
CA THR A 110 -22.73 20.38 31.77
C THR A 110 -21.60 20.18 30.74
N PRO A 111 -20.35 20.66 30.95
CA PRO A 111 -19.23 20.29 30.08
C PRO A 111 -18.95 18.79 30.04
N LEU A 112 -19.05 18.10 31.18
CA LEU A 112 -18.83 16.65 31.27
C LEU A 112 -19.87 15.86 30.47
N ARG A 113 -21.13 16.33 30.47
CA ARG A 113 -22.24 15.82 29.66
C ARG A 113 -21.98 15.99 28.16
N VAL A 114 -21.50 17.15 27.74
CA VAL A 114 -21.12 17.38 26.34
C VAL A 114 -19.98 16.44 25.93
N LEU A 115 -18.95 16.29 26.77
CA LEU A 115 -17.85 15.37 26.52
C LEU A 115 -18.32 13.91 26.44
N PHE A 116 -19.17 13.49 27.37
CA PHE A 116 -19.75 12.14 27.40
C PHE A 116 -20.53 11.85 26.10
N LEU A 117 -21.37 12.79 25.65
CA LEU A 117 -22.09 12.66 24.38
C LEU A 117 -21.16 12.65 23.17
N ILE A 118 -20.08 13.43 23.14
CA ILE A 118 -19.09 13.38 22.05
C ILE A 118 -18.45 12.00 21.95
N VAL A 119 -18.10 11.40 23.10
CA VAL A 119 -17.51 10.04 23.13
C VAL A 119 -18.52 8.97 22.72
N LEU A 120 -19.79 9.12 23.10
CA LEU A 120 -20.87 8.16 22.82
C LEU A 120 -21.40 8.26 21.37
N VAL A 121 -21.73 9.48 20.92
CA VAL A 121 -22.34 9.80 19.62
C VAL A 121 -21.31 10.00 18.51
N GLY A 122 -20.04 10.32 18.84
CA GLY A 122 -18.96 10.52 17.86
C GLY A 122 -18.70 9.32 16.93
N THR A 123 -19.24 8.14 17.26
CA THR A 123 -19.16 6.90 16.47
C THR A 123 -19.78 7.02 15.08
N THR A 124 -20.93 7.70 14.93
CA THR A 124 -21.56 7.89 13.61
C THR A 124 -20.71 8.77 12.70
N LEU A 125 -20.03 9.78 13.27
CA LEU A 125 -19.17 10.68 12.51
C LEU A 125 -17.85 10.03 12.10
N GLU A 126 -17.24 9.20 12.94
CA GLU A 126 -15.97 8.55 12.57
C GLU A 126 -16.11 7.49 11.48
N VAL A 127 -17.13 6.64 11.54
CA VAL A 127 -17.36 5.62 10.51
C VAL A 127 -17.78 6.27 9.18
N LEU A 128 -18.55 7.36 9.23
CA LEU A 128 -18.91 8.16 8.05
C LEU A 128 -17.70 8.94 7.47
N THR A 129 -16.79 9.40 8.34
CA THR A 129 -15.58 10.12 7.91
C THR A 129 -14.46 9.21 7.45
N GLU A 130 -14.41 7.93 7.84
CA GLU A 130 -13.34 7.03 7.39
C GLU A 130 -13.44 6.74 5.89
N ARG A 131 -14.64 6.44 5.37
CA ARG A 131 -14.87 6.33 3.92
C ARG A 131 -14.58 7.64 3.20
N SER A 132 -14.99 8.76 3.78
CA SER A 132 -14.75 10.09 3.21
C SER A 132 -13.26 10.45 3.17
N ARG A 133 -12.50 10.10 4.22
CA ARG A 133 -11.04 10.29 4.30
C ARG A 133 -10.30 9.40 3.31
N GLN A 134 -10.71 8.13 3.17
CA GLN A 134 -10.14 7.22 2.17
C GLN A 134 -10.40 7.72 0.75
N ALA A 135 -11.64 8.14 0.44
CA ALA A 135 -11.98 8.73 -0.84
C ALA A 135 -11.13 9.98 -1.15
N PHE A 136 -10.95 10.88 -0.16
CA PHE A 136 -10.10 12.05 -0.31
C PHE A 136 -8.62 11.70 -0.54
N ARG A 137 -8.11 10.66 0.15
CA ARG A 137 -6.74 10.15 -0.08
C ARG A 137 -6.57 9.59 -1.48
N ILE A 138 -7.53 8.79 -1.96
CA ILE A 138 -7.55 8.23 -3.31
C ILE A 138 -7.56 9.37 -4.34
N GLN A 139 -8.44 10.35 -4.19
CA GLN A 139 -8.53 11.53 -5.07
C GLN A 139 -7.20 12.29 -5.14
N ARG A 140 -6.61 12.58 -3.98
CA ARG A 140 -5.32 13.28 -3.89
C ARG A 140 -4.18 12.46 -4.49
N TRP A 141 -4.20 11.14 -4.34
CA TRP A 141 -3.23 10.24 -4.96
C TRP A 141 -3.41 10.21 -6.48
N ARG A 142 -4.62 9.98 -7.00
CA ARG A 142 -4.91 9.94 -8.46
C ARG A 142 -4.51 11.22 -9.18
N SER A 143 -4.68 12.38 -8.55
CA SER A 143 -4.27 13.66 -9.14
C SER A 143 -2.74 13.79 -9.27
N LYS A 144 -1.99 13.28 -8.28
CA LYS A 144 -0.53 13.45 -8.18
C LYS A 144 0.32 12.30 -8.72
N VAL A 145 -0.21 11.08 -8.76
CA VAL A 145 0.57 9.88 -9.09
C VAL A 145 1.09 9.94 -10.53
N ARG A 146 2.41 9.99 -10.67
CA ARG A 146 3.18 10.06 -11.93
C ARG A 146 4.53 9.40 -11.66
N ASP A 147 5.20 8.96 -12.72
CA ASP A 147 6.58 8.47 -12.62
C ASP A 147 6.73 7.37 -11.53
N HIS A 148 5.75 6.46 -11.55
CA HIS A 148 5.60 5.37 -10.60
C HIS A 148 5.74 4.01 -11.31
N VAL A 149 5.93 2.95 -10.54
CA VAL A 149 5.98 1.58 -11.06
C VAL A 149 4.64 0.90 -10.80
N VAL A 150 4.08 0.25 -11.81
CA VAL A 150 2.88 -0.59 -11.66
C VAL A 150 3.27 -2.06 -11.77
N VAL A 151 2.96 -2.86 -10.76
CA VAL A 151 3.22 -4.30 -10.74
C VAL A 151 1.88 -5.03 -10.87
N ILE A 152 1.71 -5.77 -11.96
CA ILE A 152 0.47 -6.48 -12.28
C ILE A 152 0.69 -7.97 -12.02
N GLY A 153 0.03 -8.48 -11.00
CA GLY A 153 0.24 -9.81 -10.42
C GLY A 153 1.25 -9.76 -9.27
N TYR A 154 0.79 -10.08 -8.06
CA TYR A 154 1.55 -10.10 -6.81
C TYR A 154 1.73 -11.52 -6.25
N GLY A 155 1.96 -12.47 -7.16
CA GLY A 155 2.35 -13.84 -6.83
C GLY A 155 3.84 -13.92 -6.43
N THR A 156 4.49 -15.05 -6.69
CA THR A 156 5.94 -15.21 -6.42
C THR A 156 6.79 -14.21 -7.19
N LYS A 157 6.59 -14.13 -8.52
CA LYS A 157 7.37 -13.24 -9.40
C LYS A 157 7.19 -11.76 -9.06
N GLY A 158 5.93 -11.32 -8.90
CA GLY A 158 5.63 -9.92 -8.57
C GLY A 158 6.13 -9.50 -7.19
N ARG A 159 6.02 -10.37 -6.17
CA ARG A 159 6.58 -10.12 -4.84
C ARG A 159 8.09 -9.95 -4.90
N SER A 160 8.82 -10.87 -5.54
CA SER A 160 10.27 -10.76 -5.67
C SER A 160 10.70 -9.50 -6.44
N ALA A 161 9.96 -9.12 -7.49
CA ALA A 161 10.21 -7.88 -8.20
C ALA A 161 10.02 -6.64 -7.30
N VAL A 162 8.96 -6.62 -6.49
CA VAL A 162 8.73 -5.54 -5.53
C VAL A 162 9.79 -5.49 -4.43
N THR A 163 10.18 -6.63 -3.87
CA THR A 163 11.27 -6.70 -2.89
C THR A 163 12.57 -6.14 -3.46
N SER A 164 12.90 -6.50 -4.71
CA SER A 164 14.11 -5.98 -5.38
C SER A 164 14.03 -4.47 -5.59
N LEU A 165 12.88 -3.95 -6.07
CA LEU A 165 12.65 -2.52 -6.25
C LEU A 165 12.80 -1.74 -4.93
N LEU A 166 12.25 -2.27 -3.83
CA LEU A 166 12.36 -1.65 -2.51
C LEU A 166 13.81 -1.67 -2.00
N GLY A 167 14.54 -2.79 -2.18
CA GLY A 167 15.96 -2.90 -1.82
C GLY A 167 16.86 -1.95 -2.62
N ASP A 168 16.51 -1.67 -3.88
CA ASP A 168 17.19 -0.66 -4.70
C ASP A 168 16.79 0.80 -4.35
N GLY A 169 16.02 1.00 -3.28
CA GLY A 169 15.64 2.33 -2.77
C GLY A 169 14.42 2.95 -3.44
N ALA A 170 13.60 2.17 -4.17
CA ALA A 170 12.34 2.69 -4.68
C ALA A 170 11.38 3.03 -3.53
N ASP A 171 10.77 4.22 -3.59
CA ASP A 171 9.74 4.62 -2.63
C ASP A 171 8.50 3.72 -2.76
N ALA A 172 8.13 3.03 -1.67
CA ALA A 172 6.95 2.17 -1.61
C ALA A 172 5.66 2.91 -2.01
N GLY A 173 5.56 4.21 -1.73
CA GLY A 173 4.43 5.04 -2.13
C GLY A 173 4.31 5.26 -3.65
N ARG A 174 5.39 4.97 -4.41
CA ARG A 174 5.45 5.01 -5.87
C ARG A 174 5.36 3.63 -6.52
N ILE A 175 5.00 2.59 -5.76
CA ILE A 175 4.73 1.26 -6.30
C ILE A 175 3.24 0.96 -6.14
N VAL A 176 2.60 0.62 -7.25
CA VAL A 176 1.18 0.28 -7.31
C VAL A 176 1.05 -1.19 -7.69
N VAL A 177 0.39 -1.97 -6.87
CA VAL A 177 0.18 -3.40 -7.09
C VAL A 177 -1.26 -3.65 -7.56
N VAL A 178 -1.41 -4.39 -8.66
CA VAL A 178 -2.71 -4.81 -9.20
C VAL A 178 -2.81 -6.33 -9.09
N ASP A 179 -3.84 -6.84 -8.41
CA ASP A 179 -4.12 -8.28 -8.32
C ASP A 179 -5.62 -8.52 -8.07
N THR A 180 -6.07 -9.73 -8.34
CA THR A 180 -7.42 -10.21 -8.01
C THR A 180 -7.47 -10.88 -6.63
N ASP A 181 -6.36 -11.41 -6.12
CA ASP A 181 -6.29 -12.07 -4.81
C ASP A 181 -6.16 -11.04 -3.68
N GLN A 182 -7.22 -10.95 -2.87
CA GLN A 182 -7.29 -10.05 -1.72
C GLN A 182 -6.16 -10.29 -0.71
N ARG A 183 -5.71 -11.54 -0.52
CA ARG A 183 -4.61 -11.86 0.42
C ARG A 183 -3.27 -11.30 -0.08
N ALA A 184 -3.04 -11.37 -1.38
CA ALA A 184 -1.85 -10.80 -2.01
C ALA A 184 -1.83 -9.26 -1.84
N LEU A 185 -2.98 -8.61 -2.07
CA LEU A 185 -3.13 -7.16 -1.87
C LEU A 185 -2.96 -6.73 -0.41
N GLU A 186 -3.38 -7.55 0.55
CA GLU A 186 -3.17 -7.29 1.97
C GLU A 186 -1.70 -7.36 2.35
N ALA A 187 -0.98 -8.37 1.85
CA ALA A 187 0.47 -8.48 2.03
C ALA A 187 1.23 -7.30 1.38
N ALA A 188 0.83 -6.89 0.18
CA ALA A 188 1.39 -5.70 -0.48
C ALA A 188 1.12 -4.41 0.32
N SER A 189 -0.12 -4.23 0.78
CA SER A 189 -0.51 -3.06 1.58
C SER A 189 0.23 -2.99 2.91
N ALA A 190 0.54 -4.14 3.53
CA ALA A 190 1.34 -4.21 4.76
C ALA A 190 2.78 -3.73 4.57
N GLN A 191 3.31 -3.80 3.35
CA GLN A 191 4.63 -3.24 2.98
C GLN A 191 4.57 -1.76 2.60
N GLY A 192 3.41 -1.09 2.77
CA GLY A 192 3.26 0.32 2.46
C GLY A 192 2.97 0.62 0.98
N LEU A 193 2.65 -0.39 0.18
CA LEU A 193 2.34 -0.25 -1.24
C LEU A 193 0.89 0.19 -1.45
N VAL A 194 0.64 0.91 -2.55
CA VAL A 194 -0.73 1.19 -3.01
C VAL A 194 -1.25 -0.04 -3.74
N THR A 195 -2.46 -0.48 -3.44
CA THR A 195 -3.00 -1.71 -4.04
C THR A 195 -4.32 -1.46 -4.75
N VAL A 196 -4.54 -2.16 -5.86
CA VAL A 196 -5.74 -2.09 -6.70
C VAL A 196 -6.28 -3.50 -6.89
N ASN A 197 -7.49 -3.74 -6.40
CA ASN A 197 -8.22 -4.98 -6.59
C ASN A 197 -8.87 -5.00 -7.97
N GLY A 198 -8.45 -5.93 -8.81
CA GLY A 198 -9.04 -6.13 -10.13
C GLY A 198 -8.13 -6.92 -11.07
N SER A 199 -8.70 -7.39 -12.17
CA SER A 199 -7.92 -8.06 -13.20
C SER A 199 -7.13 -7.05 -14.01
N GLY A 200 -5.82 -7.27 -14.13
CA GLY A 200 -4.95 -6.48 -15.02
C GLY A 200 -5.30 -6.62 -16.50
N THR A 201 -6.14 -7.59 -16.90
CA THR A 201 -6.64 -7.71 -18.28
C THR A 201 -7.67 -6.67 -18.64
N ARG A 202 -8.24 -5.95 -17.66
CA ARG A 202 -9.23 -4.91 -17.91
C ARG A 202 -8.58 -3.54 -17.99
N SER A 203 -8.85 -2.83 -19.09
CA SER A 203 -8.29 -1.49 -19.33
C SER A 203 -8.71 -0.47 -18.26
N ASP A 204 -9.94 -0.56 -17.74
CA ASP A 204 -10.44 0.33 -16.70
C ASP A 204 -9.69 0.15 -15.36
N VAL A 205 -9.39 -1.08 -14.96
CA VAL A 205 -8.53 -1.39 -13.79
C VAL A 205 -7.13 -0.80 -13.98
N LEU A 206 -6.52 -0.96 -15.15
CA LEU A 206 -5.20 -0.38 -15.45
C LEU A 206 -5.21 1.15 -15.42
N ARG A 207 -6.27 1.80 -15.92
CA ARG A 207 -6.45 3.26 -15.80
C ARG A 207 -6.56 3.69 -14.33
N VAL A 208 -7.30 2.95 -13.51
CA VAL A 208 -7.44 3.20 -12.06
C VAL A 208 -6.09 3.04 -11.35
N ALA A 209 -5.27 2.06 -11.74
CA ALA A 209 -3.89 1.86 -11.26
C ALA A 209 -2.89 2.93 -11.76
N GLY A 210 -3.33 3.86 -12.59
CA GLY A 210 -2.50 4.95 -13.09
C GLY A 210 -1.52 4.55 -14.20
N VAL A 211 -1.72 3.40 -14.85
CA VAL A 211 -0.87 2.90 -15.94
C VAL A 211 -0.51 3.95 -17.00
N PRO A 212 -1.43 4.80 -17.50
CA PRO A 212 -1.09 5.79 -18.53
C PRO A 212 0.03 6.78 -18.18
N ARG A 213 0.42 6.86 -16.91
CA ARG A 213 1.39 7.83 -16.38
C ARG A 213 2.53 7.14 -15.59
N ALA A 214 2.60 5.81 -15.69
CA ALA A 214 3.65 5.01 -15.08
C ALA A 214 4.97 5.20 -15.84
N ARG A 215 6.09 5.15 -15.10
CA ARG A 215 7.43 5.06 -15.69
C ARG A 215 7.70 3.66 -16.21
N ALA A 216 7.34 2.66 -15.40
CA ALA A 216 7.57 1.26 -15.70
C ALA A 216 6.39 0.39 -15.26
N ILE A 217 6.21 -0.73 -15.95
CA ILE A 217 5.16 -1.70 -15.71
C ILE A 217 5.79 -3.09 -15.66
N VAL A 218 5.60 -3.78 -14.54
CA VAL A 218 6.00 -5.17 -14.36
C VAL A 218 4.78 -6.06 -14.56
N VAL A 219 4.82 -6.92 -15.56
CA VAL A 219 3.74 -7.87 -15.88
C VAL A 219 4.14 -9.26 -15.41
N ALA A 220 3.58 -9.68 -14.28
CA ALA A 220 3.95 -10.92 -13.60
C ALA A 220 2.76 -11.82 -13.19
N PRO A 221 1.71 -12.00 -14.02
CA PRO A 221 0.62 -12.91 -13.68
C PRO A 221 1.08 -14.38 -13.66
N ALA A 222 0.19 -15.26 -13.20
CA ALA A 222 0.47 -16.70 -13.08
C ALA A 222 0.49 -17.43 -14.44
N ARG A 223 -0.26 -16.92 -15.43
CA ARG A 223 -0.43 -17.52 -16.76
C ARG A 223 0.13 -16.61 -17.85
N ASP A 224 0.75 -17.20 -18.86
CA ASP A 224 1.40 -16.47 -19.95
C ASP A 224 0.39 -15.82 -20.91
N ASP A 225 -0.77 -16.43 -21.13
CA ASP A 225 -1.86 -15.85 -21.93
C ASP A 225 -2.39 -14.54 -21.34
N THR A 226 -2.50 -14.50 -20.02
CA THR A 226 -2.86 -13.31 -19.25
C THR A 226 -1.74 -12.28 -19.36
N ALA A 227 -0.47 -12.70 -19.29
CA ALA A 227 0.66 -11.79 -19.46
C ALA A 227 0.65 -11.11 -20.83
N VAL A 228 0.35 -11.84 -21.90
CA VAL A 228 0.19 -11.30 -23.27
C VAL A 228 -0.89 -10.22 -23.31
N LEU A 229 -2.11 -10.53 -22.86
CA LEU A 229 -3.24 -9.60 -22.90
C LEU A 229 -2.99 -8.34 -22.04
N VAL A 230 -2.43 -8.53 -20.85
CA VAL A 230 -2.04 -7.42 -19.96
C VAL A 230 -0.99 -6.53 -20.64
N THR A 231 0.03 -7.13 -21.25
CA THR A 231 1.13 -6.41 -21.91
C THR A 231 0.60 -5.57 -23.07
N LEU A 232 -0.25 -6.15 -23.91
CA LEU A 232 -0.89 -5.45 -25.02
C LEU A 232 -1.68 -4.24 -24.54
N THR A 233 -2.55 -4.44 -23.54
CA THR A 233 -3.39 -3.39 -22.98
C THR A 233 -2.55 -2.31 -22.28
N ALA A 234 -1.50 -2.71 -21.57
CA ALA A 234 -0.58 -1.78 -20.91
C ALA A 234 0.18 -0.93 -21.92
N ARG A 235 0.66 -1.51 -23.04
CA ARG A 235 1.33 -0.76 -24.11
C ARG A 235 0.39 0.21 -24.81
N GLU A 236 -0.86 -0.18 -25.05
CA GLU A 236 -1.88 0.72 -25.61
C GLU A 236 -2.13 1.93 -24.71
N LEU A 237 -2.26 1.71 -23.40
CA LEU A 237 -2.52 2.76 -22.42
C LEU A 237 -1.31 3.64 -22.12
N ALA A 238 -0.10 3.08 -22.17
CA ALA A 238 1.15 3.75 -21.82
C ALA A 238 2.24 3.49 -22.88
N PRO A 239 2.15 4.12 -24.07
CA PRO A 239 3.04 3.83 -25.20
C PRO A 239 4.53 4.05 -24.91
N LYS A 240 4.85 4.90 -23.92
CA LYS A 240 6.22 5.28 -23.55
C LYS A 240 6.74 4.60 -22.28
N ALA A 241 5.91 3.86 -21.55
CA ALA A 241 6.34 3.20 -20.32
C ALA A 241 7.28 2.03 -20.66
N GLN A 242 8.24 1.77 -19.78
CA GLN A 242 9.07 0.57 -19.87
C GLN A 242 8.25 -0.64 -19.37
N ILE A 243 8.00 -1.62 -20.23
CA ILE A 243 7.23 -2.81 -19.90
C ILE A 243 8.16 -4.01 -19.78
N VAL A 244 8.24 -4.56 -18.57
CA VAL A 244 9.01 -5.78 -18.27
C VAL A 244 8.03 -6.89 -17.95
N ALA A 245 8.00 -7.92 -18.78
CA ALA A 245 7.09 -9.05 -18.61
C ALA A 245 7.84 -10.30 -18.18
N ALA A 246 7.22 -11.11 -17.31
CA ALA A 246 7.72 -12.43 -16.96
C ALA A 246 6.85 -13.51 -17.60
N VAL A 247 7.49 -14.51 -18.18
CA VAL A 247 6.86 -15.63 -18.89
C VAL A 247 7.40 -16.95 -18.36
N ARG A 248 6.57 -18.00 -18.40
CA ARG A 248 6.98 -19.34 -17.95
C ARG A 248 7.66 -20.10 -19.07
N GLU A 249 7.05 -20.11 -20.25
CA GLU A 249 7.53 -20.88 -21.40
C GLU A 249 8.25 -19.98 -22.40
N ALA A 250 9.43 -20.40 -22.86
CA ALA A 250 10.22 -19.60 -23.80
C ALA A 250 9.55 -19.41 -25.17
N GLU A 251 8.71 -20.35 -25.59
CA GLU A 251 7.93 -20.24 -26.83
C GLU A 251 7.01 -19.00 -26.85
N ASN A 252 6.57 -18.54 -25.67
CA ASN A 252 5.67 -17.39 -25.54
C ASN A 252 6.41 -16.03 -25.53
N VAL A 253 7.75 -16.02 -25.47
CA VAL A 253 8.56 -14.78 -25.42
C VAL A 253 8.24 -13.86 -26.60
N HIS A 254 8.10 -14.44 -27.79
CA HIS A 254 7.79 -13.70 -29.01
C HIS A 254 6.46 -12.95 -28.91
N LEU A 255 5.43 -13.59 -28.34
CA LEU A 255 4.09 -13.00 -28.17
C LEU A 255 4.13 -11.79 -27.23
N LEU A 256 4.91 -11.86 -26.14
CA LEU A 256 5.09 -10.74 -25.22
C LEU A 256 5.80 -9.56 -25.88
N ARG A 257 6.89 -9.83 -26.63
CA ARG A 257 7.59 -8.78 -27.38
C ARG A 257 6.71 -8.13 -28.43
N GLN A 258 5.94 -8.91 -29.19
CA GLN A 258 4.97 -8.39 -30.17
C GLN A 258 3.85 -7.59 -29.51
N SER A 259 3.46 -7.95 -28.29
CA SER A 259 2.48 -7.21 -27.49
C SER A 259 3.04 -5.90 -26.92
N GLY A 260 4.35 -5.65 -27.11
CA GLY A 260 5.00 -4.42 -26.71
C GLY A 260 5.76 -4.49 -25.40
N ALA A 261 6.15 -5.67 -24.90
CA ALA A 261 7.13 -5.76 -23.82
C ALA A 261 8.52 -5.34 -24.32
N ASP A 262 9.19 -4.44 -23.59
CA ASP A 262 10.56 -4.02 -23.89
C ASP A 262 11.57 -5.09 -23.44
N SER A 263 11.27 -5.77 -22.33
CA SER A 263 12.07 -6.87 -21.81
C SER A 263 11.18 -8.02 -21.36
N VAL A 264 11.63 -9.25 -21.59
CA VAL A 264 10.91 -10.48 -21.23
C VAL A 264 11.83 -11.42 -20.49
N VAL A 265 11.44 -11.84 -19.29
CA VAL A 265 12.19 -12.76 -18.43
C VAL A 265 11.52 -14.12 -18.42
N VAL A 266 12.23 -15.16 -18.86
CA VAL A 266 11.75 -16.56 -18.82
C VAL A 266 12.09 -17.17 -17.47
N SER A 267 11.11 -17.25 -16.58
CA SER A 267 11.34 -17.66 -15.18
C SER A 267 11.67 -19.14 -15.05
N SER A 268 10.97 -20.02 -15.79
CA SER A 268 11.08 -21.46 -15.61
C SER A 268 12.44 -21.99 -16.07
N GLU A 269 12.95 -21.52 -17.21
CA GLU A 269 14.28 -21.92 -17.68
C GLU A 269 15.40 -21.43 -16.77
N THR A 270 15.29 -20.22 -16.23
CA THR A 270 16.30 -19.68 -15.32
C THR A 270 16.39 -20.51 -14.05
N ALA A 271 15.23 -20.83 -13.46
CA ALA A 271 15.17 -21.74 -12.32
C ALA A 271 15.68 -23.16 -12.69
N GLY A 272 15.31 -23.68 -13.85
CA GLY A 272 15.77 -24.99 -14.33
C GLY A 272 17.29 -25.08 -14.51
N ARG A 273 17.92 -24.02 -15.06
CA ARG A 273 19.38 -23.92 -15.17
C ARG A 273 20.04 -23.91 -13.79
N LEU A 274 19.50 -23.16 -12.83
CA LEU A 274 20.00 -23.14 -11.45
C LEU A 274 19.87 -24.50 -10.78
N LEU A 275 18.74 -25.20 -10.93
CA LEU A 275 18.54 -26.56 -10.42
C LEU A 275 19.56 -27.55 -11.00
N GLY A 276 19.82 -27.49 -12.31
CA GLY A 276 20.83 -28.31 -12.96
C GLY A 276 22.24 -28.04 -12.41
N MET A 277 22.61 -26.76 -12.28
CA MET A 277 23.90 -26.37 -11.70
C MET A 277 24.04 -26.79 -10.23
N ALA A 278 22.95 -26.72 -9.44
CA ALA A 278 22.97 -27.10 -8.03
C ALA A 278 23.37 -28.57 -7.79
N THR A 279 23.18 -29.46 -8.78
CA THR A 279 23.58 -30.88 -8.67
C THR A 279 25.09 -31.07 -8.58
N SER A 280 25.86 -30.18 -9.20
CA SER A 280 27.32 -30.31 -9.33
C SER A 280 28.07 -29.19 -8.62
N THR A 281 27.49 -27.98 -8.60
CA THR A 281 28.09 -26.75 -8.08
C THR A 281 27.08 -25.95 -7.25
N PRO A 282 26.61 -26.46 -6.11
CA PRO A 282 25.61 -25.78 -5.27
C PRO A 282 26.09 -24.41 -4.78
N SER A 283 27.37 -24.27 -4.39
CA SER A 283 27.93 -22.99 -3.93
C SER A 283 27.95 -21.89 -5.00
N VAL A 284 27.94 -22.26 -6.29
CA VAL A 284 27.82 -21.27 -7.39
C VAL A 284 26.40 -20.72 -7.45
N VAL A 285 25.40 -21.54 -7.16
CA VAL A 285 24.00 -21.11 -7.11
C VAL A 285 23.77 -20.19 -5.93
N GLU A 286 24.30 -20.52 -4.75
CA GLU A 286 24.25 -19.64 -3.57
C GLU A 286 24.83 -18.25 -3.88
N MET A 287 26.03 -18.21 -4.49
CA MET A 287 26.67 -16.96 -4.88
C MET A 287 25.85 -16.18 -5.94
N PHE A 288 25.20 -16.88 -6.87
CA PHE A 288 24.34 -16.24 -7.88
C PHE A 288 23.06 -15.66 -7.26
N GLU A 289 22.48 -16.32 -6.27
CA GLU A 289 21.32 -15.80 -5.52
C GLU A 289 21.70 -14.58 -4.66
N ASP A 290 22.88 -14.58 -4.04
CA ASP A 290 23.42 -13.43 -3.33
C ASP A 290 23.54 -12.22 -4.28
N LEU A 291 24.10 -12.41 -5.49
CA LEU A 291 24.24 -11.34 -6.50
C LEU A 291 22.92 -10.72 -6.97
N LEU A 292 21.81 -11.46 -6.87
CA LEU A 292 20.46 -10.99 -7.21
C LEU A 292 19.73 -10.35 -6.03
N THR A 293 20.28 -10.42 -4.82
CA THR A 293 19.68 -9.90 -3.60
C THR A 293 20.31 -8.55 -3.23
N PRO A 294 19.56 -7.43 -3.27
CA PRO A 294 20.14 -6.09 -3.13
C PRO A 294 20.93 -5.84 -1.83
N ASP A 295 20.58 -6.55 -0.75
CA ASP A 295 21.04 -6.25 0.62
C ASP A 295 22.13 -7.20 1.15
N VAL A 296 22.65 -8.13 0.33
CA VAL A 296 23.53 -9.21 0.82
C VAL A 296 24.84 -9.24 0.06
N GLY A 297 25.95 -8.94 0.75
CA GLY A 297 27.32 -9.24 0.31
C GLY A 297 27.77 -8.52 -0.96
N LEU A 298 27.39 -9.05 -2.12
CA LEU A 298 27.77 -8.58 -3.45
C LEU A 298 26.50 -8.38 -4.29
N ALA A 299 26.42 -7.30 -5.05
CA ALA A 299 25.31 -7.06 -5.96
C ALA A 299 25.82 -6.57 -7.32
N ILE A 300 25.05 -6.81 -8.37
CA ILE A 300 25.36 -6.28 -9.70
C ILE A 300 24.78 -4.87 -9.81
N ALA A 301 25.60 -3.90 -10.21
CA ALA A 301 25.20 -2.52 -10.40
C ALA A 301 25.77 -1.95 -11.69
N GLU A 302 25.21 -0.81 -12.11
CA GLU A 302 25.63 -0.08 -13.29
C GLU A 302 25.94 1.37 -12.92
N ARG A 303 27.16 1.83 -13.22
CA ARG A 303 27.59 3.22 -12.98
C ARG A 303 28.10 3.87 -14.25
N GLU A 304 28.07 5.20 -14.29
CA GLU A 304 28.76 5.94 -15.34
C GLU A 304 30.28 5.80 -15.21
N VAL A 305 30.96 5.86 -16.34
CA VAL A 305 32.42 5.87 -16.42
C VAL A 305 32.98 7.17 -15.86
N GLU A 306 34.05 7.09 -15.07
CA GLU A 306 34.77 8.27 -14.59
C GLU A 306 35.71 8.81 -15.67
N PRO A 307 35.93 10.14 -15.74
CA PRO A 307 36.79 10.73 -16.77
C PRO A 307 38.22 10.17 -16.83
N GLN A 308 38.75 9.64 -15.72
CA GLN A 308 40.09 9.05 -15.68
C GLN A 308 40.13 7.60 -16.22
N GLU A 309 38.98 6.94 -16.33
CA GLU A 309 38.86 5.57 -16.83
C GLU A 309 38.76 5.51 -18.36
N VAL A 310 38.41 6.64 -19.01
CA VAL A 310 38.26 6.75 -20.47
C VAL A 310 39.59 6.46 -21.18
N GLY A 311 39.54 5.62 -22.20
CA GLY A 311 40.70 5.11 -22.94
C GLY A 311 41.44 3.97 -22.23
N GLY A 312 41.11 3.69 -20.97
CA GLY A 312 41.60 2.53 -20.23
C GLY A 312 40.84 1.24 -20.59
N SER A 313 41.35 0.11 -20.12
CA SER A 313 40.66 -1.19 -20.25
C SER A 313 39.78 -1.45 -19.04
N PRO A 314 38.52 -1.90 -19.20
CA PRO A 314 37.64 -2.23 -18.08
C PRO A 314 38.17 -3.40 -17.23
N ARG A 315 39.11 -4.18 -17.75
CA ARG A 315 39.75 -5.30 -17.04
C ARG A 315 40.74 -4.87 -15.95
N HIS A 316 41.20 -3.62 -15.98
CA HIS A 316 42.21 -3.10 -15.07
C HIS A 316 41.65 -2.16 -14.00
N LEU A 317 40.33 -2.07 -13.90
CA LEU A 317 39.67 -1.27 -12.87
C LEU A 317 39.71 -1.99 -11.52
N SER A 318 39.59 -1.23 -10.44
CA SER A 318 39.53 -1.78 -9.07
C SER A 318 38.24 -2.58 -8.81
N ASP A 319 37.17 -2.20 -9.52
CA ASP A 319 35.90 -2.90 -9.50
C ASP A 319 35.96 -4.17 -10.35
N ILE A 320 35.21 -5.20 -9.96
CA ILE A 320 35.03 -6.38 -10.82
C ILE A 320 34.02 -6.01 -11.90
N VAL A 321 34.50 -5.57 -13.06
CA VAL A 321 33.68 -5.21 -14.21
C VAL A 321 33.34 -6.46 -15.02
N LEU A 322 32.04 -6.67 -15.22
CA LEU A 322 31.49 -7.78 -16.00
C LEU A 322 31.26 -7.41 -17.47
N GLY A 323 31.01 -6.12 -17.75
CA GLY A 323 30.81 -5.62 -19.09
C GLY A 323 30.64 -4.11 -19.18
N VAL A 324 30.58 -3.62 -20.41
CA VAL A 324 30.41 -2.20 -20.76
C VAL A 324 29.09 -2.05 -21.51
N VAL A 325 28.25 -1.12 -21.09
CA VAL A 325 27.01 -0.74 -21.76
C VAL A 325 27.27 0.53 -22.57
N ARG A 326 27.24 0.39 -23.89
CA ARG A 326 27.45 1.48 -24.85
C ARG A 326 26.20 1.65 -25.70
N GLU A 327 25.65 2.87 -25.71
CA GLU A 327 24.40 3.19 -26.43
C GLU A 327 23.23 2.21 -26.09
N GLY A 328 23.19 1.72 -24.85
CA GLY A 328 22.18 0.77 -24.38
C GLY A 328 22.42 -0.71 -24.77
N LYS A 329 23.54 -1.02 -25.43
CA LYS A 329 23.95 -2.39 -25.74
C LYS A 329 25.05 -2.86 -24.79
N LEU A 330 24.84 -4.04 -24.19
CA LEU A 330 25.82 -4.68 -23.31
C LEU A 330 26.88 -5.43 -24.13
N TYR A 331 28.13 -5.05 -23.94
CA TYR A 331 29.33 -5.75 -24.38
C TYR A 331 29.98 -6.43 -23.19
N ARG A 332 30.33 -7.70 -23.33
CA ARG A 332 31.06 -8.41 -22.25
C ARG A 332 32.47 -7.85 -22.13
N VAL A 333 33.06 -7.95 -20.94
CA VAL A 333 34.41 -7.42 -20.66
C VAL A 333 35.51 -8.06 -21.54
N ASP A 334 35.25 -9.23 -22.11
CA ASP A 334 36.15 -9.95 -23.01
C ASP A 334 35.93 -9.63 -24.49
N ALA A 335 34.90 -8.84 -24.82
CA ALA A 335 34.60 -8.44 -26.20
C ALA A 335 35.62 -7.39 -26.70
N PRO A 336 36.12 -7.48 -27.94
CA PRO A 336 37.01 -6.47 -28.53
C PRO A 336 36.43 -5.05 -28.48
N GLU A 337 35.11 -4.92 -28.62
CA GLU A 337 34.41 -3.64 -28.55
C GLU A 337 34.43 -3.00 -27.16
N ALA A 338 34.73 -3.78 -26.12
CA ALA A 338 34.88 -3.32 -24.74
C ALA A 338 36.35 -3.19 -24.32
N ASP A 339 37.32 -3.34 -25.22
CA ASP A 339 38.74 -3.28 -24.84
C ASP A 339 39.19 -1.88 -24.36
N ALA A 340 38.55 -0.83 -24.88
CA ALA A 340 38.76 0.55 -24.47
C ALA A 340 37.43 1.20 -24.06
N ILE A 341 37.43 1.81 -22.87
CA ILE A 341 36.29 2.54 -22.34
C ILE A 341 36.14 3.88 -23.07
N GLU A 342 34.94 4.22 -23.47
CA GLU A 342 34.61 5.48 -24.14
C GLU A 342 33.84 6.43 -23.20
N SER A 343 33.86 7.73 -23.54
CA SER A 343 33.06 8.71 -22.81
C SER A 343 31.57 8.45 -23.06
N GLY A 344 30.79 8.36 -21.98
CA GLY A 344 29.35 8.04 -22.04
C GLY A 344 29.04 6.54 -21.92
N ASP A 345 30.06 5.68 -21.86
CA ASP A 345 29.87 4.29 -21.48
C ASP A 345 29.36 4.18 -20.04
N ARG A 346 28.64 3.10 -19.75
CA ARG A 346 28.30 2.68 -18.39
C ARG A 346 28.94 1.34 -18.09
N LEU A 347 29.46 1.16 -16.88
CA LEU A 347 30.13 -0.06 -16.45
C LEU A 347 29.16 -0.93 -15.65
N LEU A 348 28.99 -2.18 -16.07
CA LEU A 348 28.31 -3.22 -15.33
C LEU A 348 29.33 -3.91 -14.42
N TYR A 349 29.21 -3.74 -13.11
CA TYR A 349 30.21 -4.18 -12.15
C TYR A 349 29.59 -4.82 -10.91
N VAL A 350 30.41 -5.57 -10.17
CA VAL A 350 30.02 -6.12 -8.87
C VAL A 350 30.32 -5.12 -7.77
N LYS A 351 29.28 -4.53 -7.18
CA LYS A 351 29.39 -3.67 -5.99
C LYS A 351 29.42 -4.52 -4.72
N LYS A 352 30.22 -4.12 -3.75
CA LYS A 352 30.16 -4.66 -2.38
C LYS A 352 29.04 -3.95 -1.63
N VAL A 353 28.08 -4.72 -1.13
CA VAL A 353 27.01 -4.22 -0.28
C VAL A 353 27.48 -4.37 1.16
N THR A 354 27.80 -3.25 1.81
CA THR A 354 28.06 -3.25 3.25
C THR A 354 26.70 -3.23 3.94
N PRO A 355 26.36 -4.21 4.80
CA PRO A 355 25.10 -4.16 5.53
C PRO A 355 25.00 -2.85 6.32
N ALA A 356 23.83 -2.21 6.32
CA ALA A 356 23.58 -1.15 7.28
C ALA A 356 23.74 -1.73 8.69
N GLU A 357 24.58 -1.11 9.54
CA GLU A 357 24.71 -1.53 10.94
C GLU A 357 23.32 -1.52 11.61
N PRO A 358 22.96 -2.59 12.35
CA PRO A 358 21.64 -2.72 12.96
C PRO A 358 21.36 -1.71 14.08
#